data_AF-A0A349Z697-F1
#
_entry.id   AF-A0A349Z697-F1
#
_cell.length_a   1.000
_cell.length_b   1.000
_cell.length_c   1.000
_cell.angle_alpha   90.00
_cell.angle_beta   90.00
_cell.angle_gamma   90.00
#
_symmetry.space_group_name_H-M   'P 1'
#
loop_
_entity.id
_entity.type
_entity.pdbx_description
1 polymer ?
#
loop_
_entity_poly.entity_id
_entity_poly.type
_entity_poly.pdbx_seq_one_letter_code
_entity_poly.pdbx_strand_id
1 'polypeptide(L)'
;ERVNTEVTKEEDPEQSEGRRGLGREANLSWSDKLQRENTVVQGQWHENWEPAGNDLTAEGQQVYPVSVEEGVAQRLNIALDDLLTFNVGSEIVVTRVTSIREVNWQTMQPNFFFVLHPAAMQEFSATYITSFH
;
A
#
# COMPACT_ATOMS: atom_id res chain seq x y z
N GLU A 1 -1.16 -15.19 -6.78
CA GLU A 1 -0.02 -15.42 -5.87
C GLU A 1 -0.14 -14.54 -4.63
N ARG A 2 0.38 -14.99 -3.48
CA ARG A 2 0.46 -14.19 -2.24
C ARG A 2 1.91 -13.69 -2.12
N VAL A 3 2.11 -12.38 -2.07
CA VAL A 3 3.43 -11.78 -1.94
C VAL A 3 3.73 -11.53 -0.47
N ASN A 4 4.86 -12.05 0.01
CA ASN A 4 5.29 -11.90 1.39
C ASN A 4 5.77 -10.45 1.61
N THR A 5 5.08 -9.68 2.46
CA THR A 5 5.32 -8.24 2.60
C THR A 5 5.37 -7.81 4.07
N GLU A 6 6.42 -7.09 4.45
CA GLU A 6 6.56 -6.40 5.74
C GLU A 6 6.23 -4.91 5.58
N VAL A 7 5.48 -4.33 6.54
CA VAL A 7 5.03 -2.93 6.52
C VAL A 7 5.60 -2.19 7.72
N THR A 8 6.27 -1.07 7.47
CA THR A 8 6.77 -0.17 8.50
C THR A 8 6.32 1.26 8.22
N LYS A 9 5.84 1.94 9.27
CA LYS A 9 5.61 3.39 9.26
C LYS A 9 6.93 4.06 9.65
N GLU A 10 7.37 5.07 8.90
CA GLU A 10 8.53 5.86 9.32
C GLU A 10 8.17 6.69 10.56
N GLU A 11 8.86 6.43 11.68
CA GLU A 11 8.68 7.12 12.96
C GLU A 11 9.95 7.90 13.32
N ASP A 12 9.80 9.13 13.80
CA ASP A 12 10.84 9.97 14.42
C ASP A 12 11.61 9.14 15.49
N PRO A 13 12.95 9.23 15.60
CA PRO A 13 13.79 8.22 16.28
C PRO A 13 13.66 8.09 17.81
N GLU A 14 12.63 8.62 18.47
CA GLU A 14 12.53 8.67 19.95
C GLU A 14 11.38 7.88 20.61
N GLN A 15 10.65 6.98 19.92
CA GLN A 15 9.71 6.08 20.62
C GLN A 15 9.82 4.61 20.18
N SER A 16 10.71 3.88 20.84
CA SER A 16 10.75 2.42 20.84
C SER A 16 9.64 1.85 21.73
N GLU A 17 8.42 1.69 21.19
CA GLU A 17 7.38 0.84 21.79
C GLU A 17 6.85 -0.17 20.75
N GLY A 18 7.52 -1.32 20.69
CA GLY A 18 6.96 -2.61 20.27
C GLY A 18 6.30 -2.67 18.90
N ARG A 19 7.08 -2.95 17.84
CA ARG A 19 6.67 -3.46 16.50
C ARG A 19 5.15 -3.59 16.33
N ARG A 20 4.44 -2.47 16.11
CA ARG A 20 3.06 -2.49 15.63
C ARG A 20 3.06 -2.70 14.11
N GLY A 21 3.74 -3.75 13.66
CA GLY A 21 3.65 -4.22 12.29
C GLY A 21 2.40 -5.08 12.13
N LEU A 22 1.81 -5.08 10.94
CA LEU A 22 0.96 -6.20 10.56
C LEU A 22 1.79 -7.49 10.65
N GLY A 23 1.14 -8.60 11.02
CA GLY A 23 1.80 -9.91 11.02
C GLY A 23 2.45 -10.23 9.66
N ARG A 24 3.23 -11.32 9.62
CA ARG A 24 4.18 -11.69 8.54
C ARG A 24 3.63 -11.73 7.10
N GLU A 25 2.36 -11.49 6.84
CA GLU A 25 1.75 -11.51 5.51
C GLU A 25 0.84 -10.28 5.36
N ALA A 26 1.39 -9.11 4.99
CA ALA A 26 0.52 -7.98 4.67
C ALA A 26 -0.34 -8.31 3.43
N ASN A 27 -1.66 -8.29 3.61
CA ASN A 27 -2.61 -8.56 2.52
C ASN A 27 -2.65 -7.35 1.56
N LEU A 28 -1.90 -7.46 0.47
CA LEU A 28 -1.61 -6.37 -0.47
C LEU A 28 -2.00 -6.76 -1.91
N SER A 29 -2.49 -5.78 -2.66
CA SER A 29 -2.66 -5.86 -4.11
C SER A 29 -2.33 -4.52 -4.77
N TRP A 30 -2.45 -4.45 -6.09
CA TRP A 30 -2.33 -3.23 -6.86
C TRP A 30 -3.50 -3.12 -7.85
N SER A 31 -4.06 -1.93 -7.97
CA SER A 31 -5.10 -1.63 -8.94
C SER A 31 -5.26 -0.12 -9.09
N ASP A 32 -5.59 0.34 -10.28
CA ASP A 32 -6.06 1.69 -10.55
C ASP A 32 -7.60 1.80 -10.38
N LYS A 33 -8.30 0.67 -10.25
CA LYS A 33 -9.77 0.62 -10.17
C LYS A 33 -10.26 0.26 -8.77
N LEU A 34 -11.15 1.09 -8.24
CA LEU A 34 -11.81 0.79 -6.98
C LEU A 34 -12.72 -0.43 -7.15
N GLN A 35 -12.57 -1.40 -6.24
CA GLN A 35 -13.45 -2.58 -6.22
C GLN A 35 -14.88 -2.14 -5.89
N ARG A 36 -15.87 -2.71 -6.58
CA ARG A 36 -17.28 -2.27 -6.53
C ARG A 36 -17.86 -2.21 -5.11
N GLU A 37 -17.48 -3.15 -4.26
CA GLU A 37 -18.01 -3.28 -2.89
C GLU A 37 -17.20 -2.47 -1.86
N ASN A 38 -16.17 -1.75 -2.30
CA ASN A 38 -15.34 -0.92 -1.43
C ASN A 38 -15.81 0.54 -1.54
N THR A 39 -15.80 1.25 -0.42
CA THR A 39 -16.15 2.67 -0.37
C THR A 39 -14.98 3.47 0.17
N VAL A 40 -14.57 4.53 -0.52
CA VAL A 40 -13.57 5.46 0.02
C VAL A 40 -14.25 6.36 1.05
N VAL A 41 -13.79 6.29 2.29
CA VAL A 41 -14.33 7.07 3.42
C VAL A 41 -13.50 8.33 3.71
N GLN A 42 -12.22 8.34 3.30
CA GLN A 42 -11.34 9.51 3.42
C GLN A 42 -10.37 9.59 2.24
N GLY A 43 -9.98 10.82 1.88
CA GLY A 43 -9.00 11.07 0.83
C GLY A 43 -9.55 10.91 -0.59
N GLN A 44 -8.70 10.52 -1.54
CA GLN A 44 -9.06 10.35 -2.95
C GLN A 44 -8.47 9.05 -3.49
N TRP A 45 -9.30 8.29 -4.22
CA TRP A 45 -8.83 7.10 -4.93
C TRP A 45 -7.82 7.49 -6.02
N HIS A 46 -6.82 6.65 -6.21
CA HIS A 46 -5.66 6.93 -7.07
C HIS A 46 -5.81 6.55 -8.55
N GLU A 47 -7.04 6.39 -9.08
CA GLU A 47 -7.28 6.02 -10.49
C GLU A 47 -6.60 6.96 -11.49
N ASN A 48 -6.64 8.27 -11.21
CA ASN A 48 -6.08 9.31 -12.07
C ASN A 48 -4.78 9.88 -11.49
N TRP A 49 -4.05 9.09 -10.70
CA TRP A 49 -2.78 9.56 -10.15
C TRP A 49 -1.74 9.64 -11.27
N GLU A 50 -1.08 10.78 -11.36
CA GLU A 50 0.10 10.99 -12.20
C GLU A 50 1.28 11.35 -11.30
N PRO A 51 2.51 10.90 -11.61
CA PRO A 51 3.68 11.27 -10.84
C PRO A 51 3.88 12.78 -10.91
N ALA A 52 3.73 13.47 -9.79
CA ALA A 52 4.11 14.87 -9.69
C ALA A 52 5.59 14.96 -9.28
N GLY A 53 6.31 15.99 -9.74
CA GLY A 53 7.75 16.14 -9.47
C GLY A 53 8.13 16.27 -7.98
N ASN A 54 7.15 16.35 -7.09
CA ASN A 54 7.28 16.38 -5.63
C ASN A 54 6.93 15.03 -4.96
N ASP A 55 6.58 13.99 -5.70
CA ASP A 55 6.36 12.64 -5.18
C ASP A 55 7.67 11.87 -5.09
N LEU A 56 8.68 12.50 -4.48
CA LEU A 56 9.99 11.93 -4.23
C LEU A 56 10.30 12.00 -2.73
N THR A 57 10.92 10.96 -2.19
CA THR A 57 11.53 11.01 -0.85
C THR A 57 12.72 11.97 -0.84
N ALA A 58 13.25 12.29 0.35
CA ALA A 58 14.47 13.09 0.48
C ALA A 58 15.67 12.47 -0.26
N GLU A 59 15.66 11.15 -0.45
CA GLU A 59 16.68 10.37 -1.14
C GLU A 59 16.42 10.25 -2.65
N GLY A 60 15.35 10.87 -3.16
CA GLY A 60 14.99 10.86 -4.57
C GLY A 60 14.23 9.61 -5.01
N GLN A 61 13.66 8.84 -4.09
CA GLN A 61 12.86 7.66 -4.43
C GLN A 61 11.42 8.06 -4.76
N GLN A 62 10.86 7.51 -5.84
CA GLN A 62 9.44 7.72 -6.18
C GLN A 62 8.52 7.23 -5.06
N VAL A 63 7.58 8.09 -4.68
CA VAL A 63 6.49 7.79 -3.75
C VAL A 63 5.24 7.50 -4.57
N TYR A 64 4.61 6.35 -4.29
CA TYR A 64 3.40 5.93 -4.97
C TYR A 64 2.17 6.04 -4.05
N PRO A 65 0.97 6.26 -4.56
CA PRO A 65 -0.21 6.33 -3.71
C PRO A 65 -0.66 4.92 -3.27
N VAL A 66 -1.07 4.81 -2.01
CA VAL A 66 -1.65 3.59 -1.44
C VAL A 66 -3.00 3.89 -0.79
N SER A 67 -3.94 2.96 -0.95
CA SER A 67 -5.19 2.94 -0.20
C SER A 67 -5.16 1.91 0.91
N VAL A 68 -5.59 2.33 2.11
CA VAL A 68 -5.57 1.51 3.33
C VAL A 68 -7.00 1.19 3.78
N GLU A 69 -7.24 -0.04 4.22
CA GLU A 69 -8.51 -0.43 4.83
C GLU A 69 -8.71 0.24 6.20
N GLU A 70 -9.93 0.70 6.49
CA GLU A 70 -10.24 1.50 7.67
C GLU A 70 -9.87 0.82 9.00
N GLY A 71 -10.24 -0.44 9.19
CA GLY A 71 -9.91 -1.18 10.42
C GLY A 71 -8.41 -1.33 10.64
N VAL A 72 -7.63 -1.57 9.58
CA VAL A 72 -6.17 -1.57 9.62
C VAL A 72 -5.62 -0.19 9.92
N ALA A 73 -6.16 0.86 9.27
CA ALA A 73 -5.72 2.23 9.50
C ALA A 73 -5.91 2.63 10.97
N GLN A 74 -7.07 2.34 11.55
CA GLN A 74 -7.36 2.60 12.97
C GLN A 74 -6.45 1.80 13.90
N ARG A 75 -6.28 0.49 13.65
CA ARG A 75 -5.45 -0.39 14.50
C ARG A 75 -3.99 0.03 14.55
N LEU A 76 -3.47 0.55 13.43
CA LEU A 76 -2.07 0.93 13.28
C LEU A 76 -1.84 2.45 13.40
N ASN A 77 -2.89 3.22 13.68
CA ASN A 77 -2.85 4.68 13.73
C ASN A 77 -2.24 5.30 12.45
N ILE A 78 -2.72 4.82 11.29
CA ILE A 78 -2.37 5.34 9.97
C ILE A 78 -3.39 6.40 9.57
N ALA A 79 -2.90 7.54 9.11
CA ALA A 79 -3.67 8.68 8.63
C ALA A 79 -3.40 8.93 7.14
N LEU A 80 -4.16 9.85 6.53
CA LEU A 80 -3.83 10.40 5.21
C LEU A 80 -2.47 11.09 5.26
N ASP A 81 -1.77 11.09 4.12
CA ASP A 81 -0.43 11.64 3.92
C ASP A 81 0.72 10.92 4.66
N ASP A 82 0.41 9.92 5.50
CA ASP A 82 1.43 9.06 6.07
C ASP A 82 2.22 8.33 4.98
N LEU A 83 3.53 8.19 5.21
CA LEU A 83 4.39 7.35 4.39
C LEU A 83 4.43 5.93 4.93
N LEU A 84 4.17 4.97 4.04
CA LEU A 84 4.25 3.54 4.32
C LEU A 84 5.29 2.90 3.40
N THR A 85 6.17 2.12 4.01
CA THR A 85 7.20 1.39 3.31
C THR A 85 6.86 -0.09 3.30
N PHE A 86 6.81 -0.66 2.10
CA PHE A 86 6.49 -2.05 1.84
C PHE A 86 7.72 -2.79 1.30
N ASN A 87 8.10 -3.88 1.96
CA ASN A 87 9.10 -4.80 1.43
C ASN A 87 8.41 -5.84 0.55
N VAL A 88 8.47 -5.69 -0.77
CA VAL A 88 7.82 -6.59 -1.72
C VAL A 88 8.93 -7.43 -2.36
N GLY A 89 9.03 -8.72 -2.05
CA GLY A 89 10.14 -9.54 -2.57
C GLY A 89 11.52 -9.01 -2.16
N SER A 90 12.35 -8.58 -3.12
CA SER A 90 13.67 -7.97 -2.89
C SER A 90 13.68 -6.44 -2.87
N GLU A 91 12.54 -5.80 -3.18
CA GLU A 91 12.46 -4.37 -3.42
C GLU A 91 11.71 -3.66 -2.30
N ILE A 92 12.05 -2.39 -2.11
CA ILE A 92 11.42 -1.50 -1.14
C ILE A 92 10.53 -0.51 -1.89
N VAL A 93 9.24 -0.52 -1.60
CA VAL A 93 8.26 0.42 -2.18
C VAL A 93 7.84 1.41 -1.13
N VAL A 94 8.13 2.69 -1.36
CA VAL A 94 7.64 3.78 -0.52
C VAL A 94 6.34 4.31 -1.12
N THR A 95 5.36 4.49 -0.24
CA THR A 95 4.03 4.93 -0.65
C THR A 95 3.50 6.01 0.29
N ARG A 96 2.56 6.82 -0.20
CA ARG A 96 1.80 7.79 0.57
C ARG A 96 0.34 7.37 0.65
N VAL A 97 -0.24 7.43 1.85
CA VAL A 97 -1.66 7.11 2.05
C VAL A 97 -2.52 8.22 1.44
N THR A 98 -3.14 7.94 0.29
CA THR A 98 -4.02 8.91 -0.38
C THR A 98 -5.49 8.66 -0.11
N SER A 99 -5.86 7.45 0.32
CA SER A 99 -7.24 7.13 0.65
C SER A 99 -7.38 6.04 1.71
N ILE A 100 -8.40 6.21 2.56
CA ILE A 100 -8.87 5.18 3.49
C ILE A 100 -10.20 4.65 2.97
N ARG A 101 -10.37 3.34 2.98
CA ARG A 101 -11.56 2.66 2.45
C ARG A 101 -12.21 1.73 3.46
N GLU A 102 -13.53 1.73 3.46
CA GLU A 102 -14.35 0.70 4.07
C GLU A 102 -14.43 -0.50 3.12
N VAL A 103 -14.29 -1.70 3.67
CA VAL A 103 -14.18 -2.95 2.92
C VAL A 103 -15.16 -3.96 3.44
N ASN A 104 -16.02 -4.46 2.56
CA ASN A 104 -16.95 -5.52 2.92
C ASN A 104 -16.30 -6.90 2.84
N TRP A 105 -15.74 -7.35 3.96
CA TRP A 105 -15.10 -8.67 4.12
C TRP A 105 -16.05 -9.87 4.03
N GLN A 106 -17.37 -9.65 4.02
CA GLN A 106 -18.37 -10.73 3.86
C GLN A 106 -18.63 -11.08 2.39
N THR A 107 -18.01 -10.35 1.46
CA THR A 107 -18.15 -10.59 0.02
C THR A 107 -17.31 -11.80 -0.42
N MET A 108 -17.74 -12.46 -1.51
CA MET A 108 -16.99 -13.53 -2.16
C MET A 108 -15.83 -13.01 -3.03
N GLN A 109 -15.62 -11.69 -3.10
CA GLN A 109 -14.54 -11.07 -3.87
C GLN A 109 -13.27 -11.02 -3.01
N PRO A 110 -12.07 -11.16 -3.62
CA PRO A 110 -10.83 -11.02 -2.89
C PRO A 110 -10.69 -9.58 -2.36
N ASN A 111 -10.46 -9.45 -1.06
CA ASN A 111 -10.24 -8.17 -0.39
C ASN A 111 -8.81 -8.09 0.14
N PHE A 112 -8.28 -6.87 0.15
CA PHE A 112 -6.92 -6.57 0.55
C PHE A 112 -6.95 -5.52 1.66
N PHE A 113 -5.89 -5.42 2.47
CA PHE A 113 -5.70 -4.32 3.42
C PHE A 113 -5.06 -3.11 2.75
N PHE A 114 -4.15 -3.36 1.80
CA PHE A 114 -3.46 -2.33 1.04
C PHE A 114 -3.72 -2.53 -0.45
N VAL A 115 -4.01 -1.44 -1.15
CA VAL A 115 -4.07 -1.41 -2.61
C VAL A 115 -3.15 -0.30 -3.09
N LEU A 116 -2.12 -0.66 -3.85
CA LEU A 116 -1.16 0.28 -4.43
C LEU A 116 -1.56 0.64 -5.85
N HIS A 117 -1.12 1.80 -6.33
CA HIS A 117 -1.26 2.12 -7.74
C HIS A 117 -0.36 1.22 -8.61
N PRO A 118 -0.80 0.77 -9.80
CA PRO A 118 -0.02 -0.15 -10.64
C PRO A 118 1.37 0.34 -11.02
N ALA A 119 1.59 1.67 -11.05
CA ALA A 119 2.91 2.26 -11.27
C ALA A 119 3.96 1.78 -10.26
N ALA A 120 3.56 1.52 -9.01
CA ALA A 120 4.44 0.99 -7.97
C ALA A 120 4.97 -0.42 -8.28
N MET A 121 4.29 -1.14 -9.17
CA MET A 121 4.60 -2.52 -9.55
C MET A 121 5.25 -2.65 -10.94
N GLN A 122 5.51 -1.54 -11.64
CA GLN A 122 6.13 -1.59 -12.98
C GLN A 122 7.55 -2.15 -12.92
N GLU A 123 8.34 -1.75 -11.94
CA GLU A 123 9.70 -2.27 -11.71
C GLU A 123 9.71 -3.75 -11.29
N PHE A 124 8.62 -4.23 -10.68
CA PHE A 124 8.47 -5.64 -10.28
C PHE A 124 8.10 -6.55 -11.44
N SER A 125 7.27 -6.05 -12.36
CA SER A 125 6.79 -6.82 -13.51
C SER A 125 7.93 -7.23 -14.45
N ALA A 126 9.07 -6.52 -14.44
CA ALA A 126 10.27 -6.90 -15.18
C ALA A 126 10.92 -8.21 -14.67
N THR A 127 10.69 -8.59 -13.41
CA THR A 127 11.38 -9.72 -12.76
C THR A 127 10.54 -10.99 -12.71
N TYR A 128 9.24 -10.95 -13.06
CA TYR A 128 8.45 -12.15 -13.33
C TYR A 128 8.86 -12.75 -14.68
N ILE A 129 10.02 -13.39 -14.71
CA ILE A 129 10.36 -14.35 -15.75
C ILE A 129 9.20 -15.35 -15.81
N THR A 130 8.55 -15.33 -16.97
CA THR A 130 7.58 -16.31 -17.45
C THR A 130 7.94 -17.71 -16.98
N SER A 131 7.09 -18.33 -16.17
CA SER A 131 7.00 -19.79 -16.13
C SER A 131 5.64 -20.18 -16.70
N PHE A 132 5.59 -20.27 -18.03
CA PHE A 132 4.63 -21.14 -18.69
C PHE A 132 5.25 -22.53 -18.74
N HIS A 133 4.59 -23.50 -18.11
CA HIS A 133 4.77 -24.91 -18.43
C HIS A 133 3.44 -25.66 -18.34
#